data_AF-A0A850SLW8-F1
#
_entry.id   AF-A0A850SLW8-F1
#
_cell.length_a   1.000
_cell.length_b   1.000
_cell.length_c   1.000
_cell.angle_alpha   90.00
_cell.angle_beta   90.00
_cell.angle_gamma   90.00
#
_symmetry.space_group_name_H-M   'P 1'
#
loop_
_entity.id
_entity.type
_entity.pdbx_description
1 polymer ?
#
loop_
_entity_poly.entity_id
_entity_poly.type
_entity_poly.pdbx_seq_one_letter_code
_entity_poly.pdbx_strand_id
1 'polypeptide(L)'
;MLKRFGFCLAALAVAIGAARAEAPAAYEVAGAVVHEISSSATGRSYKLIVKTPPSYAAPENAKRNYPAIYLNDSELFFLVAAGAPLLSYYNRAIEEAIIVGVSYAIGEDPIASRQRDLTPVADESFKNETGGAPDYFEFLKNEAIPLIERSYRTDTTRRTLAGHSLGGTFGAYALLREPELFANYVLISP
;
A
#
# COMPACT_ATOMS: atom_id res chain seq x y z
N MET A 1 -18.36 -16.90 84.16
CA MET A 1 -18.13 -15.89 83.10
C MET A 1 -17.01 -16.35 82.19
N LEU A 2 -17.36 -17.00 81.07
CA LEU A 2 -16.41 -17.64 80.14
C LEU A 2 -16.07 -16.64 79.01
N LYS A 3 -14.79 -16.24 78.88
CA LYS A 3 -14.31 -15.33 77.82
C LYS A 3 -14.15 -16.12 76.52
N ARG A 4 -14.91 -15.74 75.49
CA ARG A 4 -14.82 -16.29 74.12
C ARG A 4 -13.63 -15.68 73.39
N PHE A 5 -12.69 -16.52 72.94
CA PHE A 5 -11.63 -16.17 72.00
C PHE A 5 -12.19 -16.24 70.57
N GLY A 6 -12.22 -15.11 69.86
CA GLY A 6 -12.56 -15.06 68.44
C GLY A 6 -11.32 -15.29 67.59
N PHE A 7 -11.31 -16.37 66.81
CA PHE A 7 -10.27 -16.65 65.81
C PHE A 7 -10.61 -15.86 64.54
N CYS A 8 -9.74 -14.91 64.14
CA CYS A 8 -9.82 -14.27 62.82
C CYS A 8 -9.20 -15.21 61.78
N LEU A 9 -10.04 -15.77 60.90
CA LEU A 9 -9.62 -16.54 59.75
C LEU A 9 -9.27 -15.55 58.62
N ALA A 10 -7.98 -15.31 58.36
CA ALA A 10 -7.54 -14.54 57.20
C ALA A 10 -7.63 -15.43 55.95
N ALA A 11 -8.60 -15.15 55.07
CA ALA A 11 -8.70 -15.80 53.77
C ALA A 11 -7.63 -15.21 52.82
N LEU A 12 -6.60 -16.00 52.51
CA LEU A 12 -5.59 -15.64 51.52
C LEU A 12 -6.17 -15.91 50.12
N ALA A 13 -6.62 -14.85 49.44
CA ALA A 13 -7.03 -14.94 48.04
C ALA A 13 -5.78 -15.10 47.17
N VAL A 14 -5.54 -16.32 46.66
CA VAL A 14 -4.53 -16.55 45.63
C VAL A 14 -5.10 -16.03 44.31
N ALA A 15 -4.68 -14.83 43.90
CA ALA A 15 -4.93 -14.34 42.56
C ALA A 15 -4.10 -15.18 41.58
N ILE A 16 -4.74 -16.14 40.91
CA ILE A 16 -4.16 -16.83 39.76
C ILE A 16 -4.11 -15.81 38.64
N GLY A 17 -2.98 -15.10 38.52
CA GLY A 17 -2.71 -14.26 37.37
C GLY A 17 -2.61 -15.15 36.14
N ALA A 18 -3.62 -15.13 35.28
CA ALA A 18 -3.50 -15.70 33.94
C ALA A 18 -2.40 -14.92 33.22
N ALA A 19 -1.24 -15.55 33.04
CA ALA A 19 -0.18 -15.00 32.19
C ALA A 19 -0.78 -14.84 30.79
N ARG A 20 -1.06 -13.60 30.40
CA ARG A 20 -1.51 -13.30 29.05
C ARG A 20 -0.32 -13.54 28.14
N ALA A 21 -0.38 -14.61 27.34
CA ALA A 21 0.64 -14.87 26.34
C ALA A 21 0.76 -13.62 25.45
N GLU A 22 1.97 -13.09 25.35
CA GLU A 22 2.26 -11.97 24.48
C GLU A 22 2.00 -12.43 23.04
N ALA A 23 1.21 -11.66 22.29
CA ALA A 23 0.93 -11.99 20.90
C ALA A 23 2.25 -12.05 20.13
N PRO A 24 2.41 -12.99 19.17
CA PRO A 24 3.63 -13.05 18.37
C PRO A 24 3.87 -11.72 17.67
N ALA A 25 5.14 -11.31 17.60
CA ALA A 25 5.52 -10.07 16.92
C ALA A 25 5.13 -10.12 15.44
N ALA A 26 4.51 -9.03 14.96
CA ALA A 26 4.18 -8.89 13.55
C ALA A 26 5.46 -8.73 12.71
N TYR A 27 5.43 -9.23 11.47
CA TYR A 27 6.49 -8.98 10.51
C TYR A 27 6.31 -7.60 9.88
N GLU A 28 7.30 -6.73 10.02
CA GLU A 28 7.32 -5.40 9.42
C GLU A 28 8.27 -5.33 8.23
N VAL A 29 7.82 -4.69 7.14
CA VAL A 29 8.68 -4.41 6.00
C VAL A 29 9.47 -3.15 6.28
N ALA A 30 10.77 -3.29 6.55
CA ALA A 30 11.64 -2.15 6.82
C ALA A 30 11.60 -1.11 5.68
N GLY A 31 11.46 0.16 6.06
CA GLY A 31 11.38 1.30 5.14
C GLY A 31 10.03 1.45 4.43
N ALA A 32 9.02 0.62 4.75
CA ALA A 32 7.66 0.80 4.25
C ALA A 32 6.86 1.71 5.20
N VAL A 33 6.12 2.66 4.62
CA VAL A 33 5.22 3.59 5.32
C VAL A 33 3.87 3.56 4.63
N VAL A 34 2.79 3.63 5.41
CA VAL A 34 1.41 3.68 4.89
C VAL A 34 0.88 5.10 5.03
N HIS A 35 0.36 5.66 3.94
CA HIS A 35 -0.42 6.89 3.94
C HIS A 35 -1.87 6.57 3.60
N GLU A 36 -2.81 7.00 4.43
CA GLU A 36 -4.23 6.99 4.05
C GLU A 36 -4.57 8.28 3.31
N ILE A 37 -5.32 8.16 2.21
CA ILE A 37 -5.75 9.28 1.39
C ILE A 37 -7.22 9.11 1.02
N SER A 38 -8.01 10.17 1.22
CA SER A 38 -9.40 10.23 0.74
C SER A 38 -9.45 10.93 -0.60
N SER A 39 -10.15 10.32 -1.55
CA SER A 39 -10.27 10.81 -2.91
C SER A 39 -11.58 11.54 -3.15
N SER A 40 -11.47 12.74 -3.73
CA SER A 40 -12.63 13.49 -4.19
C SER A 40 -13.15 12.95 -5.53
N ALA A 41 -12.25 12.43 -6.38
CA ALA A 41 -12.59 11.86 -7.68
C ALA A 41 -13.42 10.57 -7.55
N THR A 42 -13.01 9.65 -6.68
CA THR A 42 -13.71 8.35 -6.54
C THR A 42 -14.72 8.31 -5.38
N GLY A 43 -14.71 9.33 -4.51
CA GLY A 43 -15.50 9.36 -3.27
C GLY A 43 -15.09 8.32 -2.23
N ARG A 44 -13.89 7.73 -2.34
CA ARG A 44 -13.39 6.62 -1.51
C ARG A 44 -12.03 6.95 -0.89
N SER A 45 -11.65 6.19 0.13
CA SER A 45 -10.31 6.29 0.72
C SER A 45 -9.45 5.08 0.35
N TYR A 46 -8.15 5.30 0.20
CA TYR A 46 -7.15 4.28 -0.15
C TYR A 46 -5.94 4.41 0.77
N LYS A 47 -5.12 3.36 0.80
CA LYS A 47 -3.77 3.34 1.37
C LYS A 47 -2.76 3.42 0.23
N LEU A 48 -1.79 4.31 0.38
CA LEU A 48 -0.54 4.31 -0.39
C LEU A 48 0.55 3.72 0.48
N ILE A 49 1.01 2.52 0.12
CA ILE A 49 2.09 1.82 0.81
C ILE A 49 3.39 2.16 0.08
N VAL A 50 4.28 2.90 0.73
CA VAL A 50 5.48 3.45 0.10
C VAL A 50 6.71 2.82 0.71
N LYS A 51 7.58 2.24 -0.11
CA LYS A 51 8.91 1.78 0.31
C LYS A 51 10.01 2.55 -0.40
N THR A 52 10.89 3.14 0.37
CA THR A 52 12.12 3.78 -0.13
C THR A 52 13.25 2.75 -0.25
N PRO A 53 14.22 2.96 -1.16
CA PRO A 53 15.38 2.09 -1.25
C PRO A 53 16.26 2.22 0.00
N PRO A 54 17.05 1.18 0.37
CA PRO A 54 17.89 1.21 1.57
C PRO A 54 18.84 2.41 1.64
N SER A 55 19.36 2.86 0.49
CA SER A 55 20.28 3.98 0.40
C SER A 55 19.61 5.36 0.53
N TYR A 56 18.27 5.42 0.58
CA TYR A 56 17.51 6.67 0.49
C TYR A 56 17.91 7.70 1.55
N ALA A 57 18.14 7.26 2.79
CA ALA A 57 18.47 8.12 3.92
C ALA A 57 19.98 8.43 4.04
N ALA A 58 20.83 7.87 3.19
CA ALA A 58 22.26 8.08 3.27
C ALA A 58 22.61 9.55 2.93
N PRO A 59 23.50 10.23 3.69
CA PRO A 59 23.81 11.64 3.48
C PRO A 59 24.25 12.00 2.05
N GLU A 60 25.00 11.13 1.39
CA GLU A 60 25.43 11.27 0.01
C GLU A 60 24.26 11.29 -1.00
N ASN A 61 23.11 10.73 -0.62
CA ASN A 61 21.90 10.68 -1.43
C ASN A 61 20.87 11.76 -1.06
N ALA A 62 21.21 12.72 -0.20
CA ALA A 62 20.28 13.74 0.29
C ALA A 62 19.65 14.58 -0.84
N LYS A 63 20.32 14.71 -1.99
CA LYS A 63 19.85 15.45 -3.17
C LYS A 63 19.42 14.54 -4.33
N ARG A 64 19.47 13.21 -4.15
CA ARG A 64 19.10 12.25 -5.19
C ARG A 64 17.59 12.11 -5.24
N ASN A 65 17.04 12.25 -6.44
CA ASN A 65 15.66 11.90 -6.78
C ASN A 65 15.63 10.49 -7.38
N TYR A 66 14.58 9.74 -7.08
CA TYR A 66 14.44 8.34 -7.46
C TYR A 66 13.26 8.15 -8.43
N PRO A 67 13.38 7.25 -9.42
CA PRO A 67 12.20 6.83 -10.17
C PRO A 67 11.16 6.21 -9.22
N ALA A 68 9.89 6.34 -9.56
CA ALA A 68 8.78 5.83 -8.76
C ALA A 68 7.98 4.77 -9.54
N ILE A 69 7.75 3.61 -8.92
CA ILE A 69 6.93 2.53 -9.48
C ILE A 69 5.62 2.49 -8.71
N TYR A 70 4.54 2.86 -9.38
CA TYR A 70 3.18 2.74 -8.89
C TYR A 70 2.62 1.37 -9.28
N LEU A 71 2.07 0.64 -8.33
CA LEU A 71 1.43 -0.65 -8.57
C LEU A 71 0.02 -0.70 -7.99
N ASN A 72 -0.91 -1.20 -8.80
CA ASN A 72 -2.25 -1.54 -8.36
C ASN A 72 -2.23 -2.82 -7.52
N ASP A 73 -3.35 -3.15 -6.86
CA ASP A 73 -3.52 -4.39 -6.11
C ASP A 73 -2.39 -4.59 -5.05
N SER A 74 -2.08 -3.53 -4.27
CA SER A 74 -0.90 -3.51 -3.38
C SER A 74 -0.84 -4.69 -2.40
N GLU A 75 -1.98 -5.12 -1.90
CA GLU A 75 -2.11 -6.22 -0.96
C GLU A 75 -1.62 -7.55 -1.56
N LEU A 76 -1.65 -7.69 -2.88
CA LEU A 76 -1.14 -8.86 -3.60
C LEU A 76 0.33 -8.69 -4.01
N PHE A 77 0.71 -7.52 -4.52
CA PHE A 77 2.00 -7.39 -5.23
C PHE A 77 3.06 -6.58 -4.48
N PHE A 78 2.69 -5.82 -3.44
CA PHE A 78 3.64 -4.93 -2.76
C PHE A 78 4.80 -5.67 -2.14
N LEU A 79 4.59 -6.80 -1.45
CA LEU A 79 5.69 -7.54 -0.81
C LEU A 79 6.71 -8.06 -1.82
N VAL A 80 6.23 -8.53 -2.99
CA VAL A 80 7.09 -8.99 -4.08
C VAL A 80 7.87 -7.81 -4.67
N ALA A 81 7.18 -6.72 -5.01
CA ALA A 81 7.81 -5.52 -5.58
C ALA A 81 8.81 -4.87 -4.59
N ALA A 82 8.47 -4.85 -3.30
CA ALA A 82 9.30 -4.31 -2.23
C ALA A 82 10.62 -5.10 -2.04
N GLY A 83 10.69 -6.36 -2.48
CA GLY A 83 11.92 -7.14 -2.46
C GLY A 83 12.91 -6.75 -3.57
N ALA A 84 12.44 -6.24 -4.70
CA ALA A 84 13.29 -5.96 -5.86
C ALA A 84 14.39 -4.89 -5.60
N PRO A 85 14.13 -3.80 -4.87
CA PRO A 85 15.18 -2.84 -4.49
C PRO A 85 16.30 -3.45 -3.63
N LEU A 86 16.03 -4.52 -2.85
CA LEU A 86 17.06 -5.18 -2.06
C LEU A 86 18.07 -5.90 -2.96
N LEU A 87 17.59 -6.61 -3.98
CA LEU A 87 18.47 -7.25 -4.97
C LEU A 87 19.35 -6.20 -5.67
N SER A 88 18.73 -5.07 -6.04
CA SER A 88 19.40 -3.91 -6.66
C SER A 88 20.51 -3.35 -5.77
N TYR A 89 20.28 -3.24 -4.46
CA TYR A 89 21.29 -2.78 -3.50
C TYR A 89 22.51 -3.71 -3.45
N TYR A 90 22.31 -5.03 -3.53
CA TYR A 90 23.40 -6.00 -3.44
C TYR A 90 24.17 -6.21 -4.75
N ASN A 91 23.49 -6.19 -5.90
CA ASN A 91 24.12 -6.54 -7.19
C ASN A 91 24.24 -5.36 -8.18
N ARG A 92 23.66 -4.20 -7.86
CA ARG A 92 23.60 -2.99 -8.71
C ARG A 92 23.08 -3.23 -10.12
N ALA A 93 22.34 -4.31 -10.35
CA ALA A 93 21.85 -4.70 -11.67
C ALA A 93 20.62 -3.90 -12.12
N ILE A 94 19.89 -3.30 -11.17
CA ILE A 94 18.69 -2.50 -11.41
C ILE A 94 18.85 -1.18 -10.65
N GLU A 95 18.37 -0.08 -11.22
CA GLU A 95 18.35 1.21 -10.54
C GLU A 95 17.40 1.17 -9.33
N GLU A 96 17.82 1.73 -8.20
CA GLU A 96 16.96 1.88 -7.03
C GLU A 96 15.76 2.78 -7.34
N ALA A 97 14.56 2.34 -6.94
CA ALA A 97 13.31 3.06 -7.14
C ALA A 97 12.51 3.14 -5.83
N ILE A 98 11.63 4.13 -5.73
CA ILE A 98 10.58 4.18 -4.72
C ILE A 98 9.42 3.33 -5.20
N ILE A 99 8.96 2.40 -4.37
CA ILE A 99 7.82 1.53 -4.66
C ILE A 99 6.58 2.12 -3.98
N VAL A 100 5.51 2.33 -4.74
CA VAL A 100 4.23 2.88 -4.28
C VAL A 100 3.11 1.90 -4.61
N GLY A 101 2.65 1.16 -3.60
CA GLY A 101 1.46 0.33 -3.70
C GLY A 101 0.20 1.14 -3.47
N VAL A 102 -0.77 1.02 -4.37
CA VAL A 102 -2.12 1.56 -4.20
C VAL A 102 -3.04 0.41 -3.78
N SER A 103 -3.67 0.57 -2.62
CA SER A 103 -4.54 -0.45 -2.06
C SER A 103 -5.89 -0.53 -2.76
N TYR A 104 -6.69 -1.51 -2.37
CA TYR A 104 -8.13 -1.45 -2.57
C TYR A 104 -8.75 -0.32 -1.76
N ALA A 105 -9.96 0.10 -2.12
CA ALA A 105 -10.73 1.07 -1.35
C ALA A 105 -10.95 0.55 0.08
N ILE A 106 -10.66 1.40 1.07
CA ILE A 106 -10.77 1.08 2.49
C ILE A 106 -12.22 0.77 2.83
N GLY A 107 -12.44 -0.42 3.42
CA GLY A 107 -13.77 -0.86 3.85
C GLY A 107 -14.59 -1.55 2.75
N GLU A 108 -14.05 -1.73 1.56
CA GLU A 108 -14.69 -2.47 0.48
C GLU A 108 -14.15 -3.91 0.34
N ASP A 109 -14.96 -4.76 -0.29
CA ASP A 109 -14.48 -6.05 -0.76
C ASP A 109 -13.37 -5.85 -1.82
N PRO A 110 -12.21 -6.53 -1.71
CA PRO A 110 -11.11 -6.38 -2.65
C PRO A 110 -11.48 -6.62 -4.12
N ILE A 111 -12.34 -7.61 -4.40
CA ILE A 111 -12.73 -7.95 -5.76
C ILE A 111 -13.67 -6.90 -6.34
N ALA A 112 -14.65 -6.44 -5.55
CA ALA A 112 -15.53 -5.36 -5.94
C ALA A 112 -14.77 -4.05 -6.20
N SER A 113 -13.86 -3.67 -5.29
CA SER A 113 -13.07 -2.43 -5.41
C SER A 113 -12.24 -2.44 -6.69
N ARG A 114 -11.48 -3.52 -6.94
CA ARG A 114 -10.61 -3.58 -8.13
C ARG A 114 -11.38 -3.72 -9.43
N GLN A 115 -12.52 -4.41 -9.43
CA GLN A 115 -13.35 -4.52 -10.62
C GLN A 115 -13.86 -3.15 -11.03
N ARG A 116 -14.36 -2.35 -10.08
CA ARG A 116 -14.77 -0.97 -10.34
C ARG A 116 -13.59 -0.11 -10.80
N ASP A 117 -12.54 -0.01 -9.98
CA ASP A 117 -11.47 0.97 -10.15
C ASP A 117 -10.59 0.70 -11.38
N LEU A 118 -10.48 -0.56 -11.81
CA LEU A 118 -9.53 -0.96 -12.85
C LEU A 118 -10.17 -1.29 -14.21
N THR A 119 -11.50 -1.13 -14.36
CA THR A 119 -12.19 -1.35 -15.63
C THR A 119 -12.59 -0.04 -16.31
N PRO A 120 -12.29 0.16 -17.61
CA PRO A 120 -12.56 1.41 -18.33
C PRO A 120 -14.02 1.75 -18.56
N VAL A 121 -14.86 0.73 -18.68
CA VAL A 121 -16.27 0.85 -19.04
C VAL A 121 -17.11 -0.08 -18.17
N ALA A 122 -18.38 0.26 -18.01
CA ALA A 122 -19.34 -0.62 -17.38
C ALA A 122 -19.54 -1.88 -18.23
N ASP A 123 -19.58 -3.03 -17.57
CA ASP A 123 -19.76 -4.36 -18.14
C ASP A 123 -20.68 -5.17 -17.21
N GLU A 124 -21.90 -5.42 -17.70
CA GLU A 124 -22.95 -6.14 -16.96
C GLU A 124 -22.65 -7.64 -16.79
N SER A 125 -21.64 -8.18 -17.47
CA SER A 125 -21.21 -9.58 -17.26
C SER A 125 -20.51 -9.78 -15.91
N PHE A 126 -20.04 -8.70 -15.29
CA PHE A 126 -19.46 -8.71 -13.95
C PHE A 126 -20.57 -8.68 -12.89
N LYS A 127 -20.33 -9.42 -11.79
CA LYS A 127 -21.26 -9.40 -10.64
C LYS A 127 -21.18 -8.10 -9.84
N ASN A 128 -20.02 -7.45 -9.83
CA ASN A 128 -19.79 -6.18 -9.14
C ASN A 128 -19.74 -5.02 -10.15
N GLU A 129 -19.82 -3.80 -9.62
CA GLU A 129 -19.66 -2.57 -10.39
C GLU A 129 -18.34 -2.52 -11.17
N THR A 130 -18.38 -1.96 -12.37
CA THR A 130 -17.27 -1.76 -13.32
C THR A 130 -17.38 -0.37 -13.95
N GLY A 131 -16.32 0.11 -14.60
CA GLY A 131 -16.29 1.39 -15.31
C GLY A 131 -15.76 2.58 -14.52
N GLY A 132 -15.18 2.36 -13.34
CA GLY A 132 -14.65 3.40 -12.46
C GLY A 132 -13.22 3.87 -12.79
N ALA A 133 -12.56 3.28 -13.80
CA ALA A 133 -11.20 3.69 -14.15
C ALA A 133 -11.02 5.18 -14.51
N PRO A 134 -11.99 5.91 -15.10
CA PRO A 134 -11.86 7.36 -15.27
C PRO A 134 -11.66 8.09 -13.96
N ASP A 135 -12.47 7.83 -12.94
CA ASP A 135 -12.37 8.50 -11.64
C ASP A 135 -11.11 8.04 -10.88
N TYR A 136 -10.79 6.74 -10.96
CA TYR A 136 -9.56 6.20 -10.35
C TYR A 136 -8.30 6.77 -11.01
N PHE A 137 -8.33 7.04 -12.31
CA PHE A 137 -7.24 7.71 -13.02
C PHE A 137 -7.07 9.16 -12.55
N GLU A 138 -8.17 9.92 -12.38
CA GLU A 138 -8.10 11.28 -11.83
C GLU A 138 -7.62 11.29 -10.37
N PHE A 139 -7.98 10.29 -9.56
CA PHE A 139 -7.41 10.07 -8.23
C PHE A 139 -5.88 9.90 -8.30
N LEU A 140 -5.38 9.00 -9.15
CA LEU A 140 -3.94 8.78 -9.26
C LEU A 140 -3.22 10.07 -9.67
N LYS A 141 -3.73 10.73 -10.73
CA LYS A 141 -3.12 11.91 -11.34
C LYS A 141 -3.12 13.13 -10.42
N ASN A 142 -4.27 13.44 -9.81
CA ASN A 142 -4.47 14.72 -9.13
C ASN A 142 -4.30 14.65 -7.61
N GLU A 143 -4.25 13.44 -7.04
CA GLU A 143 -4.27 13.27 -5.58
C GLU A 143 -3.13 12.35 -5.10
N ALA A 144 -3.07 11.10 -5.60
CA ALA A 144 -2.08 10.13 -5.13
C ALA A 144 -0.65 10.48 -5.52
N ILE A 145 -0.40 10.73 -6.82
CA ILE A 145 0.94 11.12 -7.32
C ILE A 145 1.41 12.41 -6.63
N PRO A 146 0.62 13.50 -6.55
CA PRO A 146 1.04 14.71 -5.83
C PRO A 146 1.36 14.47 -4.35
N LEU A 147 0.65 13.58 -3.66
CA LEU A 147 0.99 13.17 -2.29
C LEU A 147 2.35 12.50 -2.20
N ILE A 148 2.68 11.61 -3.13
CA ILE A 148 3.99 10.97 -3.14
C ILE A 148 5.09 11.98 -3.48
N GLU A 149 4.89 12.82 -4.48
CA GLU A 149 5.92 13.76 -4.94
C GLU A 149 6.25 14.86 -3.94
N ARG A 150 5.27 15.29 -3.12
CA ARG A 150 5.55 16.22 -2.01
C ARG A 150 6.24 15.56 -0.82
N SER A 151 6.04 14.25 -0.64
CA SER A 151 6.47 13.53 0.57
C SER A 151 7.80 12.82 0.39
N TYR A 152 8.19 12.54 -0.85
CA TYR A 152 9.38 11.76 -1.20
C TYR A 152 10.17 12.38 -2.34
N ARG A 153 11.49 12.20 -2.33
CA ARG A 153 12.41 12.64 -3.40
C ARG A 153 12.25 11.76 -4.63
N THR A 154 11.20 12.04 -5.38
CA THR A 154 10.86 11.35 -6.62
C THR A 154 11.33 12.14 -7.83
N ASP A 155 11.71 11.43 -8.88
CA ASP A 155 11.88 12.00 -10.21
C ASP A 155 10.52 12.00 -10.90
N THR A 156 9.92 13.18 -10.98
CA THR A 156 8.56 13.39 -11.51
C THR A 156 8.45 13.06 -13.00
N THR A 157 9.58 12.90 -13.71
CA THR A 157 9.59 12.50 -15.12
C THR A 157 9.74 10.99 -15.31
N ARG A 158 10.05 10.23 -14.24
CA ARG A 158 10.33 8.79 -14.31
C ARG A 158 9.39 7.99 -13.41
N ARG A 159 8.10 8.11 -13.73
CA ARG A 159 7.04 7.28 -13.14
C ARG A 159 6.84 6.02 -13.98
N THR A 160 6.62 4.89 -13.31
CA THR A 160 6.22 3.63 -13.94
C THR A 160 4.89 3.18 -13.37
N LEU A 161 3.94 2.77 -14.21
CA LEU A 161 2.72 2.10 -13.77
C LEU A 161 2.84 0.61 -14.02
N ALA A 162 2.60 -0.21 -13.00
CA ALA A 162 2.61 -1.67 -13.09
C ALA A 162 1.27 -2.25 -12.65
N GLY A 163 0.77 -3.24 -13.39
CA GLY A 163 -0.48 -3.89 -13.05
C GLY A 163 -0.64 -5.26 -13.71
N HIS A 164 -1.37 -6.15 -13.03
CA HIS A 164 -1.65 -7.52 -13.47
C HIS A 164 -3.15 -7.73 -13.72
N SER A 165 -3.52 -8.45 -14.78
CA SER A 165 -4.92 -8.71 -15.14
C SER A 165 -5.68 -7.38 -15.27
N LEU A 166 -6.76 -7.14 -14.52
CA LEU A 166 -7.45 -5.84 -14.53
C LEU A 166 -6.52 -4.65 -14.25
N GLY A 167 -5.45 -4.82 -13.45
CA GLY A 167 -4.45 -3.78 -13.28
C GLY A 167 -3.66 -3.48 -14.56
N GLY A 168 -3.43 -4.49 -15.40
CA GLY A 168 -2.87 -4.34 -16.74
C GLY A 168 -3.87 -3.70 -17.70
N THR A 169 -5.14 -4.08 -17.63
CA THR A 169 -6.24 -3.42 -18.35
C THR A 169 -6.31 -1.92 -18.02
N PHE A 170 -6.27 -1.57 -16.73
CA PHE A 170 -6.19 -0.18 -16.27
C PHE A 170 -4.93 0.52 -16.77
N GLY A 171 -3.78 -0.15 -16.74
CA GLY A 171 -2.53 0.40 -17.25
C GLY A 171 -2.59 0.68 -18.76
N ALA A 172 -3.22 -0.18 -19.55
CA ALA A 172 -3.49 0.07 -20.97
C ALA A 172 -4.42 1.26 -21.16
N TYR A 173 -5.48 1.37 -20.35
CA TYR A 173 -6.36 2.54 -20.34
C TYR A 173 -5.62 3.84 -20.03
N ALA A 174 -4.79 3.86 -18.99
CA ALA A 174 -4.00 5.03 -18.61
C ALA A 174 -3.00 5.42 -19.74
N LEU A 175 -2.35 4.44 -20.36
CA LEU A 175 -1.45 4.65 -21.50
C LEU A 175 -2.17 5.28 -22.70
N LEU A 176 -3.38 4.81 -23.02
CA LEU A 176 -4.15 5.34 -24.15
C LEU A 176 -4.80 6.69 -23.85
N ARG A 177 -5.11 6.98 -22.58
CA ARG A 177 -5.75 8.23 -22.16
C ARG A 177 -4.76 9.39 -22.06
N GLU A 178 -3.64 9.19 -21.37
CA GLU A 178 -2.63 10.23 -21.14
C GLU A 178 -1.26 9.56 -20.95
N PRO A 179 -0.59 9.18 -22.06
CA PRO A 179 0.65 8.41 -22.01
C PRO A 179 1.78 9.12 -21.27
N GLU A 180 1.77 10.45 -21.22
CA GLU A 180 2.79 11.27 -20.57
C GLU A 180 2.72 11.24 -19.03
N LEU A 181 1.63 10.71 -18.45
CA LEU A 181 1.52 10.63 -16.98
C LEU A 181 2.56 9.68 -16.40
N PHE A 182 2.86 8.57 -17.09
CA PHE A 182 3.89 7.60 -16.72
C PHE A 182 4.88 7.40 -17.88
N ALA A 183 6.17 7.48 -17.58
CA ALA A 183 7.21 7.23 -18.59
C ALA A 183 7.30 5.76 -19.01
N ASN A 184 6.86 4.83 -18.15
CA ASN A 184 6.91 3.40 -18.41
C ASN A 184 5.63 2.69 -17.94
N TYR A 185 5.28 1.61 -18.62
CA TYR A 185 4.14 0.76 -18.29
C TYR A 185 4.56 -0.71 -18.28
N VAL A 186 4.24 -1.42 -17.19
CA VAL A 186 4.46 -2.86 -17.03
C VAL A 186 3.10 -3.54 -16.94
N LEU A 187 2.58 -3.97 -18.09
CA LEU A 187 1.23 -4.52 -18.23
C LEU A 187 1.31 -6.04 -18.30
N ILE A 188 0.93 -6.72 -17.21
CA ILE A 188 1.11 -8.16 -17.06
C ILE A 188 -0.23 -8.85 -17.29
N SER A 189 -0.32 -9.62 -18.38
CA SER A 189 -1.55 -10.34 -18.77
C SER A 189 -2.80 -9.44 -18.78
N PRO A 190 -2.79 -8.31 -19.52
CA PRO A 190 -3.86 -7.31 -19.53
C PRO A 190 -5.16 -7.80 -20.18
#